data_AF-A0A9C8V8W1-F1
#
_entry.id   AF-A0A9C8V8W1-F1
#
_cell.length_a   1.000
_cell.length_b   1.000
_cell.length_c   1.000
_cell.angle_alpha   90.00
_cell.angle_beta   90.00
_cell.angle_gamma   90.00
#
_symmetry.space_group_name_H-M   'P 1'
#
loop_
_entity.id
_entity.type
_entity.pdbx_description
1 polymer ?
#
loop_
_entity_poly.entity_id
_entity_poly.type
_entity_poly.pdbx_seq_one_letter_code
_entity_poly.pdbx_strand_id
1 'polypeptide(L)'
;MTFTDKRKRSRTPDIEPGLLEQGIAQLNMEIQILTDWLENLDASDTELRVSYKDMLQSRKEMLRSLEAQKSELNAAQSSRSR
;
A
#
# COMPACT_ATOMS: atom_id res chain seq x y z
N MET A 1 42.71 -16.81 14.96
CA MET A 1 42.25 -15.98 13.83
C MET A 1 40.91 -15.38 14.21
N THR A 2 40.89 -14.08 14.51
CA THR A 2 39.69 -13.36 14.96
C THR A 2 38.86 -12.92 13.75
N PHE A 3 37.72 -13.58 13.54
CA PHE A 3 36.74 -13.15 12.55
C PHE A 3 36.02 -11.91 13.11
N THR A 4 36.43 -10.72 12.67
CA THR A 4 35.70 -9.49 12.94
C THR A 4 34.44 -9.47 12.07
N ASP A 5 33.28 -9.80 12.66
CA ASP A 5 31.98 -9.59 12.03
C ASP A 5 31.72 -8.08 11.95
N LYS A 6 31.86 -7.52 10.74
CA LYS A 6 31.57 -6.12 10.42
C LYS A 6 30.15 -5.94 9.87
N ARG A 7 29.14 -6.65 10.39
CA ARG A 7 27.76 -6.42 9.93
C ARG A 7 27.09 -5.33 10.75
N LYS A 8 27.50 -4.08 10.55
CA LYS A 8 26.60 -2.94 10.74
C LYS A 8 25.57 -2.96 9.60
N ARG A 9 24.61 -3.88 9.66
CA ARG A 9 23.34 -3.72 8.91
C ARG A 9 22.56 -2.67 9.67
N SER A 10 22.53 -1.44 9.17
CA SER A 10 21.51 -0.46 9.50
C SER A 10 20.16 -1.13 9.30
N ARG A 11 19.52 -1.48 10.42
CA ARG A 11 18.36 -2.38 10.49
C ARG A 11 17.06 -1.60 10.34
N THR A 12 17.06 -0.62 9.46
CA THR A 12 15.87 0.02 8.93
C THR A 12 15.82 -0.42 7.47
N PRO A 13 14.86 -1.27 7.04
CA PRO A 13 14.62 -1.43 5.62
C PRO A 13 14.30 -0.03 5.09
N ASP A 14 15.23 0.53 4.32
CA ASP A 14 14.97 1.71 3.53
C ASP A 14 13.91 1.23 2.52
N ILE A 15 12.64 1.51 2.81
CA ILE A 15 11.55 1.15 1.91
C ILE A 15 11.84 1.98 0.66
N GLU A 16 12.29 1.29 -0.38
CA GLU A 16 12.63 1.93 -1.63
C GLU A 16 11.39 2.73 -2.09
N PRO A 17 11.51 4.06 -2.30
CA PRO A 17 10.35 4.90 -2.61
C PRO A 17 9.52 4.37 -3.78
N GLY A 18 10.18 3.73 -4.76
CA GLY A 18 9.52 3.08 -5.89
C GLY A 18 8.62 1.89 -5.50
N LEU A 19 8.96 1.14 -4.44
CA LEU A 19 8.13 0.03 -3.97
C LEU A 19 6.81 0.53 -3.36
N LEU A 20 6.85 1.65 -2.65
CA LEU A 20 5.65 2.27 -2.08
C LEU A 20 4.74 2.82 -3.19
N GLU A 21 5.32 3.45 -4.21
CA GLU A 21 4.57 3.93 -5.38
C GLU A 21 3.93 2.78 -6.17
N GLN A 22 4.66 1.68 -6.37
CA GLN A 22 4.13 0.47 -7.01
C GLN A 22 2.96 -0.11 -6.21
N GLY A 23 3.08 -0.20 -4.88
CA GLY A 23 2.00 -0.68 -4.02
C GLY A 23 0.75 0.19 -4.09
N ILE A 24 0.91 1.52 -4.10
CA ILE A 24 -0.18 2.48 -4.28
C ILE A 24 -0.83 2.32 -5.67
N ALA A 25 -0.04 2.20 -6.73
CA ALA A 25 -0.55 2.01 -8.10
C ALA A 25 -1.34 0.70 -8.22
N GLN A 26 -0.83 -0.39 -7.65
CA GLN A 26 -1.52 -1.68 -7.63
C GLN A 26 -2.85 -1.60 -6.88
N LEU A 27 -2.88 -0.98 -5.70
CA LEU A 27 -4.13 -0.82 -4.94
C LEU A 27 -5.18 0.00 -5.68
N ASN A 28 -4.77 1.03 -6.43
CA ASN A 28 -5.69 1.80 -7.26
C ASN A 28 -6.31 0.94 -8.36
N MET A 29 -5.52 0.07 -9.02
CA MET A 29 -6.04 -0.88 -10.01
C MET A 29 -7.01 -1.88 -9.37
N GLU A 30 -6.68 -2.44 -8.21
CA GLU A 30 -7.56 -3.37 -7.50
C GLU A 30 -8.88 -2.69 -7.08
N ILE A 31 -8.84 -1.44 -6.61
CA ILE A 31 -10.03 -0.65 -6.29
C ILE A 31 -10.90 -0.43 -7.53
N GLN A 32 -10.29 -0.09 -8.67
CA GLN A 32 -11.02 0.11 -9.91
C GLN A 32 -11.72 -1.18 -10.35
N ILE A 33 -10.99 -2.30 -10.40
CA ILE A 33 -11.54 -3.61 -10.78
C ILE A 33 -12.72 -4.01 -9.86
N LEU A 34 -12.56 -3.85 -8.54
CA LEU A 34 -13.64 -4.17 -7.58
C LEU A 34 -14.86 -3.25 -7.74
N THR A 35 -14.64 -1.98 -8.09
CA THR A 35 -15.72 -1.03 -8.36
C THR A 35 -16.48 -1.43 -9.63
N ASP A 36 -15.76 -1.74 -10.71
CA ASP A 36 -16.34 -2.20 -11.97
C ASP A 36 -17.14 -3.50 -11.77
N TRP A 37 -16.61 -4.44 -10.98
CA TRP A 37 -17.34 -5.67 -10.66
C TRP A 37 -18.63 -5.40 -9.89
N LEU A 38 -18.60 -4.52 -8.88
CA LEU A 38 -19.79 -4.15 -8.11
C LEU A 38 -20.87 -3.48 -8.96
N GLU A 39 -20.49 -2.68 -9.95
CA GLU A 39 -21.41 -2.03 -10.88
C GLU A 39 -22.08 -3.02 -11.83
N ASN A 40 -21.39 -4.10 -12.17
CA ASN A 40 -21.89 -5.14 -13.08
C ASN A 40 -22.59 -6.32 -12.37
N LEU A 41 -22.72 -6.30 -11.03
CA LEU A 41 -23.45 -7.34 -10.30
C LEU A 41 -24.96 -7.18 -10.45
N ASP A 42 -25.65 -8.31 -10.64
CA ASP A 42 -27.10 -8.33 -10.65
C ASP A 42 -27.69 -8.01 -9.27
N ALA A 43 -28.96 -7.59 -9.23
CA ALA A 43 -29.65 -7.27 -7.98
C ALA A 43 -29.84 -8.52 -7.09
N SER A 44 -29.80 -9.72 -7.66
CA SER A 44 -29.87 -10.99 -6.95
C SER A 44 -28.56 -11.36 -6.24
N ASP A 45 -27.43 -10.80 -6.64
CA ASP A 45 -26.09 -11.15 -6.14
C ASP A 45 -25.75 -10.45 -4.81
N THR A 46 -26.67 -10.54 -3.85
CA THR A 46 -26.61 -9.77 -2.61
C THR A 46 -25.37 -10.13 -1.77
N GLU A 47 -25.04 -11.43 -1.66
CA GLU A 47 -23.88 -11.89 -0.88
C GLU A 47 -22.54 -11.50 -1.53
N LEU A 48 -22.42 -11.65 -2.85
CA LEU A 48 -21.24 -11.22 -3.61
C LEU A 48 -21.05 -9.70 -3.49
N ARG A 49 -22.13 -8.93 -3.55
CA ARG A 49 -22.10 -7.47 -3.40
C ARG A 49 -21.62 -7.06 -2.02
N VAL A 50 -22.01 -7.77 -0.96
CA VAL A 50 -21.49 -7.52 0.41
C VAL A 50 -20.00 -7.84 0.45
N SER A 51 -19.59 -9.02 -0.01
CA SER A 51 -18.18 -9.43 0.01
C SER A 51 -17.27 -8.47 -0.76
N TYR A 52 -17.66 -8.06 -1.96
CA TYR A 52 -16.87 -7.12 -2.76
C TYR A 52 -16.85 -5.71 -2.18
N LYS A 53 -17.93 -5.26 -1.50
CA LYS A 53 -17.91 -3.99 -0.75
C LYS A 53 -16.92 -4.04 0.41
N ASP A 54 -16.87 -5.14 1.15
CA ASP A 54 -15.93 -5.31 2.26
C ASP A 54 -14.48 -5.35 1.76
N MET A 55 -14.22 -6.08 0.66
CA MET A 55 -12.91 -6.07 0.00
C MET A 55 -12.52 -4.68 -0.48
N LEU A 56 -13.44 -3.97 -1.16
CA LEU A 56 -13.22 -2.61 -1.63
C LEU A 56 -12.88 -1.66 -0.47
N GLN A 57 -13.60 -1.78 0.64
CA GLN A 57 -13.34 -0.99 1.84
C GLN A 57 -11.94 -1.27 2.40
N SER A 58 -11.55 -2.54 2.53
CA SER A 58 -10.21 -2.94 2.97
C SER A 58 -9.11 -2.38 2.07
N ARG A 59 -9.31 -2.39 0.74
CA ARG A 59 -8.35 -1.81 -0.21
C ARG A 59 -8.22 -0.30 -0.08
N LYS A 60 -9.33 0.42 0.14
CA LYS A 60 -9.31 1.87 0.38
C LYS A 60 -8.59 2.23 1.67
N GLU A 61 -8.78 1.46 2.73
CA GLU A 61 -8.08 1.67 4.01
C GLU A 61 -6.58 1.39 3.89
N MET A 62 -6.20 0.34 3.16
CA MET A 62 -4.80 0.04 2.87
C MET A 62 -4.16 1.16 2.04
N LEU A 63 -4.85 1.65 1.01
CA LEU A 63 -4.37 2.76 0.17
C LEU A 63 -4.10 4.02 1.02
N ARG A 64 -5.06 4.41 1.87
CA ARG A 64 -4.89 5.54 2.80
C ARG A 64 -3.68 5.37 3.71
N SER A 65 -3.44 4.15 4.18
CA SER A 65 -2.30 3.83 5.04
C SER A 65 -0.96 3.93 4.30
N LEU A 66 -0.90 3.54 3.02
CA LEU A 66 0.30 3.71 2.19
C LEU A 66 0.53 5.17 1.80
N GLU A 67 -0.53 5.93 1.50
CA GLU A 67 -0.44 7.37 1.21
C GLU A 67 0.06 8.16 2.42
N ALA A 68 -0.41 7.82 3.63
CA ALA A 68 0.09 8.41 4.86
C ALA A 68 1.59 8.14 5.05
N GLN A 69 2.04 6.89 4.87
CA GLN A 69 3.46 6.53 4.91
C GLN A 69 4.28 7.28 3.85
N LYS A 70 3.74 7.47 2.64
CA LYS A 70 4.41 8.25 1.58
C LYS A 70 4.58 9.70 2.00
N SER A 71 3.55 10.30 2.60
CA SER A 71 3.62 11.67 3.11
C SER A 71 4.66 11.83 4.21
N GLU A 72 4.73 10.88 5.15
CA GLU A 72 5.73 10.90 6.24
C GLU A 72 7.16 10.76 5.70
N LEU A 73 7.39 9.85 4.75
CA LEU A 73 8.69 9.69 4.10
C LEU A 73 9.12 10.96 3.36
N ASN A 74 8.22 11.60 2.63
CA ASN A 74 8.50 12.86 1.92
C ASN A 74 8.84 14.01 2.89
N ALA A 75 8.14 14.09 4.02
CA ALA A 75 8.41 15.08 5.06
C ALA A 75 9.77 14.84 5.74
N ALA A 76 10.11 13.59 6.02
CA ALA A 76 11.40 13.19 6.58
C ALA A 76 12.58 13.45 5.62
N GLN A 77 12.37 13.27 4.30
CA GLN A 77 13.37 13.62 3.29
C GLN A 77 13.58 15.14 3.20
N SER A 78 12.49 15.92 3.20
CA SER A 78 12.54 17.39 3.09
C SER A 78 13.26 18.06 4.27
N SER A 79 13.15 17.48 5.47
CA SER A 79 13.83 17.94 6.68
C SER A 79 15.30 17.56 6.75
N ARG A 80 15.74 16.53 6.01
CA ARG A 80 17.13 16.09 5.90
C ARG A 80 17.96 16.87 4.89
N SER A 81 17.30 17.60 3.99
CA SER A 81 17.92 18.40 2.92
C SER A 81 18.13 19.88 3.29
N ARG A 82 17.81 20.30 4.53
CA ARG A 82 18.10 21.63 5.10
C ARG A 82 19.25 21.53 6.10
#